data_AF-A0A8A6NLT7-F1
#
_entry.id   AF-A0A8A6NLT7-F1
#
_cell.length_a   1.000
_cell.length_b   1.000
_cell.length_c   1.000
_cell.angle_alpha   90.00
_cell.angle_beta   90.00
_cell.angle_gamma   90.00
#
_symmetry.space_group_name_H-M   'P 1'
#
loop_
_entity.id
_entity.type
_entity.pdbx_description
1 polymer ?
#
loop_
_entity_poly.entity_id
_entity_poly.type
_entity_poly.pdbx_seq_one_letter_code
_entity_poly.pdbx_strand_id
1 'polypeptide(L)' 'VALEACLQARNEGRSLAREGNDVIREAAKWSPELAAACELWKEIKFEFQAVDTI' A
#
# COMPACT_ATOMS: atom_id res chain seq x y z
N VAL A 1 9.77 5.10 -3.77
CA VAL A 1 8.50 5.81 -3.50
C VAL A 1 7.55 5.05 -2.57
N ALA A 2 6.79 4.03 -3.00
CA ALA A 2 5.78 3.39 -2.15
C ALA A 2 6.33 2.85 -0.80
N LEU A 3 7.42 2.07 -0.87
CA LEU A 3 8.07 1.51 0.33
C LEU A 3 8.63 2.61 1.26
N GLU A 4 9.26 3.63 0.69
CA GLU A 4 9.83 4.75 1.47
C GLU A 4 8.73 5.56 2.17
N ALA A 5 7.60 5.79 1.51
CA ALA A 5 6.43 6.43 2.11
C ALA A 5 5.86 5.60 3.28
N CYS A 6 5.76 4.28 3.11
CA CYS A 6 5.35 3.38 4.20
C CYS A 6 6.35 3.39 5.37
N LEU A 7 7.65 3.42 5.08
CA LEU A 7 8.69 3.50 6.12
C LEU A 7 8.62 4.81 6.89
N GLN A 8 8.47 5.93 6.20
CA GLN A 8 8.28 7.23 6.83
C GLN A 8 7.04 7.23 7.73
N ALA A 9 5.89 6.81 7.22
CA ALA A 9 4.64 6.75 7.99
C ALA A 9 4.76 5.85 9.23
N ARG A 10 5.42 4.68 9.10
CA ARG A 10 5.71 3.80 10.24
C ARG A 10 6.61 4.48 11.28
N ASN A 11 7.66 5.17 10.83
CA ASN A 11 8.59 5.85 11.72
C ASN A 11 7.93 7.05 12.42
N GLU A 12 6.93 7.67 11.81
CA GLU A 12 6.06 8.70 12.41
C GLU A 12 4.98 8.13 13.36
N GLY A 13 4.96 6.80 13.57
CA GLY A 13 4.05 6.14 14.51
C GLY A 13 2.67 5.81 13.93
N ARG A 14 2.46 5.94 12.62
CA ARG A 14 1.18 5.64 11.96
C ARG A 14 0.92 4.14 11.88
N SER A 15 -0.35 3.76 11.97
CA SER A 15 -0.76 2.34 11.87
C SER A 15 -0.94 1.94 10.41
N LEU A 16 0.05 1.30 9.81
CA LEU A 16 -0.03 0.87 8.39
C LEU A 16 -1.20 -0.10 8.11
N ALA A 17 -1.62 -0.89 9.10
CA ALA A 17 -2.77 -1.79 8.96
C ALA A 17 -4.10 -1.04 8.75
N ARG A 18 -4.21 0.19 9.26
CA ARG A 18 -5.40 1.04 9.14
C ARG A 18 -5.25 2.13 8.08
N GLU A 19 -4.05 2.69 7.98
CA GLU A 19 -3.76 3.90 7.21
C GLU A 19 -2.95 3.66 5.93
N GLY A 20 -2.52 2.41 5.67
CA GLY A 20 -1.60 2.10 4.58
C GLY A 20 -2.09 2.53 3.19
N ASN A 21 -3.39 2.38 2.93
CA ASN A 21 -3.98 2.84 1.66
C ASN A 21 -3.88 4.36 1.49
N ASP A 22 -4.05 5.13 2.57
CA ASP A 22 -3.99 6.58 2.51
C ASP A 22 -2.53 7.05 2.36
N VAL A 23 -1.57 6.38 3.01
CA VAL A 23 -0.14 6.63 2.79
C VAL A 23 0.24 6.46 1.32
N ILE A 24 -0.21 5.37 0.68
CA ILE A 24 0.07 5.09 -0.73
C ILE A 24 -0.60 6.11 -1.65
N ARG A 25 -1.84 6.52 -1.36
CA ARG A 25 -2.56 7.55 -2.13
C ARG A 25 -1.93 8.93 -2.03
N GLU A 26 -1.45 9.32 -0.85
CA GLU A 26 -0.74 10.59 -0.68
C GLU A 26 0.60 10.59 -1.43
N ALA A 27 1.34 9.49 -1.39
CA ALA A 27 2.58 9.35 -2.15
C ALA A 27 2.35 9.37 -3.67
N ALA A 28 1.23 8.81 -4.15
CA ALA A 28 0.88 8.80 -5.56
C ALA A 28 0.62 10.20 -6.15
N LYS A 29 0.27 11.21 -5.33
CA LYS A 29 0.10 12.59 -5.80
C LYS A 29 1.38 13.21 -6.36
N TRP A 30 2.54 12.73 -5.91
CA TRP A 30 3.85 13.29 -6.24
C TRP A 30 4.71 12.36 -7.12
N SER A 31 4.28 11.13 -7.37
CA SER A 31 4.96 10.17 -8.25
C SER A 31 3.99 9.63 -9.31
N PRO A 32 4.14 10.05 -10.59
CA PRO A 32 3.34 9.56 -11.71
C PRO A 32 3.41 8.05 -11.89
N GLU A 33 4.59 7.46 -11.63
CA GLU A 33 4.82 6.01 -11.75
C GLU A 33 4.01 5.25 -10.70
N LEU A 34 3.97 5.76 -9.47
CA LEU A 34 3.17 5.18 -8.40
C LEU A 34 1.68 5.36 -8.67
N ALA A 35 1.24 6.52 -9.19
CA ALA A 35 -0.14 6.73 -9.57
C ALA A 35 -0.59 5.74 -10.66
N ALA A 36 0.23 5.53 -11.69
CA ALA A 36 -0.05 4.56 -12.74
C ALA A 36 -0.13 3.12 -12.21
N ALA A 37 0.79 2.74 -11.32
CA ALA A 37 0.77 1.44 -10.64
C ALA A 37 -0.50 1.24 -9.80
N CYS A 38 -0.89 2.26 -9.01
CA CYS A 38 -2.10 2.22 -8.20
C CYS A 38 -3.35 2.04 -9.05
N GLU A 39 -3.47 2.77 -10.15
CA GLU A 39 -4.64 2.65 -11.05
C GLU A 39 -4.70 1.29 -11.75
N LEU A 40 -3.56 0.74 -12.14
CA LEU A 40 -3.50 -0.55 -12.84
C LEU A 40 -3.87 -1.73 -11.94
N TRP A 41 -3.47 -1.72 -10.67
CA TRP A 41 -3.56 -2.88 -9.78
C TRP A 41 -4.59 -2.76 -8.65
N LYS A 42 -5.34 -1.65 -8.53
CA LYS A 42 -6.27 -1.38 -7.41
C LYS A 42 -7.33 -2.46 -7.14
N GLU A 43 -7.79 -3.18 -8.18
CA GLU A 43 -8.82 -4.22 -8.06
C GLU A 43 -8.25 -5.62 -7.85
N ILE A 44 -6.93 -5.81 -7.98
CA ILE A 44 -6.31 -7.13 -7.92
C ILE A 44 -6.15 -7.57 -6.47
N LYS A 45 -6.87 -8.62 -6.08
CA LYS A 45 -6.78 -9.28 -4.77
C LYS A 45 -6.75 -10.79 -4.95
N PHE A 46 -6.03 -11.47 -4.06
CA PHE A 46 -5.96 -12.93 -4.03
C PHE A 46 -6.60 -13.42 -2.73
N GLU A 47 -7.87 -13.78 -2.80
CA GLU A 47 -8.66 -14.27 -1.67
C GLU A 47 -8.97 -15.77 -1.89
N PHE A 48 -8.09 -16.62 -1.35
CA PHE A 48 -8.20 -18.08 -1.45
C PHE A 48 -8.06 -18.73 -0.07
N GLN A 49 -8.63 -19.92 0.09
CA GLN A 49 -8.46 -20.69 1.31
C GLN A 49 -7.02 -21.20 1.42
N ALA A 50 -6.39 -21.01 2.59
CA ALA A 50 -5.08 -21.58 2.89
C ALA A 50 -5.16 -23.11 2.96
N VAL A 51 -4.24 -23.80 2.27
CA VAL A 51 -4.19 -25.27 2.22
C VAL A 51 -3.52 -25.86 3.46
N ASP A 52 -2.46 -25.20 3.93
CA ASP A 52 -1.75 -25.57 5.15
C ASP A 52 -2.21 -24.63 6.29
N THR A 53 -2.82 -25.22 7.31
CA THR A 53 -3.36 -24.52 8.48
C THR A 53 -2.81 -25.17 9.75
N ILE A 54 -2.64 -24.39 10.83
CA ILE A 54 -2.12 -24.84 12.14
C ILE A 54 -2.92 -26.01 12.70
#